data_AF-A0A1D3RPE8-F1
#
_entry.id   AF-A0A1D3RPE8-F1
#
_cell.length_a   1.000
_cell.length_b   1.000
_cell.length_c   1.000
_cell.angle_alpha   90.00
_cell.angle_beta   90.00
_cell.angle_gamma   90.00
#
_symmetry.space_group_name_H-M   'P 1'
#
loop_
_entity.id
_entity.type
_entity.pdbx_description
1 polymer ?
#
loop_
_entity_poly.entity_id
_entity_poly.type
_entity_poly.pdbx_seq_one_letter_code
_entity_poly.pdbx_strand_id
1 'polypeptide(L)'
;MLYINPIIYAEISAGFSRVEDLENALPIDYIQRENLPYEAAFLAGKCFVKYRRAGGKRRSPLPDFYIGAHAAVNEWSILTRDKGRYQSYFPTLKVIAP
;
A
#
# COMPACT_ATOMS: atom_id res chain seq x y z
N MET A 1 -3.58 12.36 -10.07
CA MET A 1 -4.21 11.03 -10.17
C MET A 1 -3.81 10.21 -8.96
N LEU A 2 -4.76 9.52 -8.31
CA LEU A 2 -4.50 8.59 -7.21
C LEU A 2 -4.51 7.15 -7.76
N TYR A 3 -3.58 6.32 -7.30
CA TYR A 3 -3.49 4.93 -7.71
C TYR A 3 -3.82 4.02 -6.54
N ILE A 4 -4.68 3.03 -6.77
CA ILE A 4 -4.98 1.98 -5.80
C ILE A 4 -4.70 0.62 -6.41
N ASN A 5 -4.32 -0.34 -5.57
CA ASN A 5 -4.21 -1.74 -5.94
C ASN A 5 -5.28 -2.57 -5.22
N PRO A 6 -5.43 -3.87 -5.54
CA PRO A 6 -6.43 -4.72 -4.89
C PRO A 6 -6.33 -4.79 -3.36
N ILE A 7 -5.15 -4.57 -2.79
CA ILE A 7 -4.94 -4.56 -1.33
C ILE A 7 -5.54 -3.30 -0.72
N ILE A 8 -5.28 -2.13 -1.30
CA ILE A 8 -5.89 -0.85 -0.88
C ILE A 8 -7.40 -0.92 -1.04
N TYR A 9 -7.89 -1.45 -2.16
CA TYR A 9 -9.32 -1.65 -2.38
C TYR A 9 -9.96 -2.51 -1.27
N ALA A 10 -9.29 -3.59 -0.87
CA ALA A 10 -9.75 -4.45 0.23
C ALA A 10 -9.73 -3.76 1.60
N GLU A 11 -8.82 -2.82 1.85
CA GLU A 11 -8.83 -2.02 3.09
C GLU A 11 -9.98 -1.01 3.11
N ILE A 12 -10.21 -0.33 1.99
CA ILE A 12 -11.31 0.65 1.86
C ILE A 12 -12.66 -0.05 1.97
N SER A 13 -12.80 -1.25 1.38
CA SER A 13 -14.07 -1.98 1.37
C SER A 13 -14.60 -2.33 2.76
N ALA A 14 -13.74 -2.40 3.78
CA ALA A 14 -14.16 -2.61 5.17
C ALA A 14 -15.08 -1.48 5.69
N GLY A 15 -15.05 -0.30 5.08
CA GLY A 15 -15.94 0.83 5.41
C GLY A 15 -17.30 0.80 4.71
N PHE A 16 -17.55 -0.17 3.83
CA PHE A 16 -18.76 -0.22 3.00
C PHE A 16 -19.50 -1.55 3.17
N SER A 17 -20.83 -1.51 3.19
CA SER A 17 -21.65 -2.73 3.28
C SER A 17 -21.94 -3.35 1.92
N ARG A 18 -21.76 -2.59 0.83
CA ARG A 18 -22.06 -3.02 -0.55
C ARG A 18 -20.94 -2.61 -1.49
N VAL A 19 -20.71 -3.44 -2.52
CA VAL A 19 -19.74 -3.13 -3.58
C VAL A 19 -20.16 -1.89 -4.35
N GLU A 20 -21.45 -1.69 -4.62
CA GLU A 20 -21.90 -0.53 -5.40
C GLU A 20 -21.57 0.80 -4.71
N ASP A 21 -21.69 0.87 -3.38
CA ASP A 21 -21.39 2.08 -2.60
C ASP A 21 -19.89 2.40 -2.64
N LEU A 22 -19.03 1.37 -2.59
CA LEU A 22 -17.59 1.52 -2.71
C LEU A 22 -17.20 1.97 -4.12
N GLU A 23 -17.77 1.36 -5.15
CA GLU A 23 -17.52 1.72 -6.54
C GLU A 23 -17.92 3.18 -6.81
N ASN A 24 -19.05 3.64 -6.27
CA ASN A 24 -19.46 5.05 -6.35
C ASN A 24 -18.52 6.00 -5.59
N ALA A 25 -17.91 5.53 -4.51
CA ALA A 25 -16.92 6.31 -3.75
C ALA A 25 -15.52 6.33 -4.39
N LEU A 26 -15.28 5.53 -5.43
CA LEU A 26 -14.01 5.43 -6.15
C LEU A 26 -14.14 5.90 -7.62
N PRO A 27 -14.37 7.20 -7.86
CA PRO A 27 -14.60 7.72 -9.21
C PRO A 27 -13.36 7.53 -10.09
N ILE A 28 -13.57 6.93 -11.26
CA ILE A 28 -12.49 6.54 -12.19
C ILE A 28 -11.75 7.75 -12.79
N ASP A 29 -12.36 8.93 -12.76
CA ASP A 29 -11.78 10.18 -13.25
C ASP A 29 -10.54 10.63 -12.46
N TYR A 30 -10.42 10.19 -11.19
CA TYR A 30 -9.34 10.60 -10.29
C TYR A 30 -8.63 9.42 -9.60
N ILE A 31 -9.22 8.22 -9.64
CA ILE A 31 -8.67 7.01 -9.02
C ILE A 31 -8.48 5.93 -10.09
N GLN A 32 -7.21 5.62 -10.36
CA GLN A 32 -6.82 4.54 -11.26
C GLN A 32 -6.52 3.26 -10.47
N ARG A 33 -6.99 2.13 -11.00
CA ARG A 33 -6.71 0.80 -10.44
C ARG A 33 -5.53 0.18 -11.16
N GLU A 34 -4.58 -0.33 -10.38
CA GLU A 34 -3.40 -1.02 -10.89
C GLU A 34 -3.24 -2.37 -10.19
N ASN A 35 -2.86 -3.39 -10.97
CA ASN A 35 -2.50 -4.67 -10.38
C ASN A 35 -1.21 -4.52 -9.59
N LEU A 36 -1.01 -5.37 -8.57
CA LEU A 36 0.26 -5.40 -7.87
C LEU A 36 1.31 -6.12 -8.74
N PRO A 37 2.38 -5.44 -9.20
CA PRO A 37 3.43 -6.08 -9.98
C PRO A 37 4.25 -7.05 -9.11
N TYR A 38 4.82 -8.07 -9.73
CA TYR A 38 5.60 -9.10 -9.02
C TYR A 38 6.85 -8.52 -8.35
N GLU A 39 7.45 -7.49 -8.94
CA GLU A 39 8.58 -6.74 -8.40
C GLU A 39 8.23 -6.09 -7.05
N ALA A 40 7.03 -5.53 -6.94
CA ALA A 40 6.52 -4.96 -5.69
C ALA A 40 6.27 -6.07 -4.65
N ALA A 41 5.70 -7.21 -5.07
CA ALA A 41 5.51 -8.35 -4.18
C ALA A 41 6.85 -8.90 -3.66
N PHE A 42 7.88 -8.97 -4.50
CA PHE A 42 9.22 -9.39 -4.13
C PHE A 42 9.84 -8.44 -3.09
N LEU A 43 9.79 -7.13 -3.36
CA LEU A 43 10.30 -6.11 -2.44
C LEU A 43 9.55 -6.12 -1.09
N ALA A 44 8.23 -6.27 -1.11
CA ALA A 44 7.41 -6.41 0.09
C ALA A 44 7.87 -7.60 0.95
N GLY A 45 8.20 -8.74 0.31
CA GLY A 45 8.77 -9.91 0.98
C GLY A 45 10.11 -9.60 1.67
N LYS A 46 11.00 -8.85 1.02
CA LYS A 46 12.27 -8.43 1.63
C LYS A 46 12.05 -7.50 2.83
N CYS A 47 11.12 -6.55 2.73
CA CYS A 47 10.77 -5.68 3.85
C CYS A 47 10.17 -6.48 5.02
N PHE A 48 9.34 -7.48 4.74
CA PHE A 48 8.80 -8.36 5.78
C PHE A 48 9.88 -9.18 6.49
N VAL A 49 10.86 -9.72 5.75
CA VAL A 49 12.02 -10.41 6.36
C VAL A 49 12.81 -9.46 7.26
N LYS A 50 13.05 -8.21 6.82
CA LYS A 50 13.70 -7.18 7.65
C LYS A 50 12.90 -6.90 8.93
N TYR A 51 11.58 -6.74 8.82
CA TYR A 51 10.68 -6.55 9.96
C TYR A 51 10.73 -7.71 10.96
N ARG A 52 10.69 -8.97 10.48
CA ARG A 52 10.80 -10.16 11.34
C ARG A 52 12.13 -10.21 12.08
N ARG A 53 13.24 -9.91 11.38
CA ARG A 53 14.58 -9.86 11.99
C ARG A 53 14.70 -8.77 13.05
N ALA A 54 13.95 -7.68 12.92
CA ALA A 54 13.87 -6.60 13.91
C ALA A 54 12.90 -6.91 15.09
N GLY A 55 12.47 -8.16 15.28
CA GLY A 55 11.58 -8.56 16.38
C GLY A 55 10.08 -8.44 16.07
N GLY A 56 9.72 -8.18 14.80
CA GLY A 56 8.34 -8.11 14.36
C GLY A 56 7.54 -9.38 14.65
N LYS A 57 6.38 -9.24 15.31
CA LYS A 57 5.58 -10.39 15.80
C LYS A 57 4.62 -10.99 14.77
N ARG A 58 4.35 -10.27 13.67
CA ARG A 58 3.36 -10.70 12.65
C ARG A 58 3.85 -11.94 11.91
N ARG A 59 2.95 -12.89 11.63
CA ARG A 59 3.27 -14.18 10.99
C ARG A 59 3.28 -14.10 9.46
N SER A 60 2.60 -13.11 8.89
CA SER A 60 2.49 -12.90 7.45
C SER A 60 2.90 -11.46 7.08
N PRO A 61 3.33 -11.22 5.82
CA PRO A 61 3.58 -9.88 5.31
C PRO A 61 2.38 -8.96 5.54
N LEU A 62 2.65 -7.73 5.98
CA LEU A 62 1.62 -6.71 6.20
C LEU A 62 1.20 -6.07 4.87
N PRO A 63 -0.08 -5.69 4.71
CA PRO A 63 -0.56 -4.89 3.58
C PRO A 63 0.33 -3.68 3.27
N ASP A 64 0.77 -2.95 4.30
CA ASP A 64 1.68 -1.80 4.17
C ASP A 64 2.97 -2.09 3.41
N PHE A 65 3.51 -3.31 3.52
CA PHE A 65 4.72 -3.67 2.76
C PHE A 65 4.43 -3.76 1.27
N TYR A 66 3.27 -4.30 0.88
CA TYR A 66 2.87 -4.36 -0.52
C TYR A 66 2.53 -2.98 -1.07
N ILE A 67 1.81 -2.17 -0.30
CA ILE A 67 1.44 -0.81 -0.68
C ILE A 67 2.70 0.06 -0.86
N GLY A 68 3.59 0.03 0.13
CA GLY A 68 4.85 0.80 0.08
C GLY A 68 5.80 0.32 -1.01
N ALA A 69 5.89 -1.00 -1.22
CA ALA A 69 6.70 -1.56 -2.30
C ALA A 69 6.14 -1.20 -3.67
N HIS A 70 4.81 -1.19 -3.83
CA HIS A 70 4.18 -0.82 -5.09
C HIS A 70 4.48 0.63 -5.47
N ALA A 71 4.38 1.54 -4.49
CA ALA A 71 4.74 2.94 -4.69
C ALA A 71 6.24 3.11 -4.97
N ALA A 72 7.11 2.36 -4.26
CA ALA A 72 8.56 2.45 -4.46
C ALA A 72 9.02 1.95 -5.83
N VAL A 73 8.45 0.85 -6.33
CA VAL A 73 8.79 0.28 -7.65
C VAL A 73 8.38 1.20 -8.80
N ASN A 74 7.24 1.90 -8.67
CA ASN A 74 6.76 2.84 -9.68
C ASN A 74 7.25 4.28 -9.46
N GLU A 75 8.14 4.52 -8.50
CA GLU A 75 8.62 5.86 -8.13
C GLU A 75 7.50 6.85 -7.76
N TRP A 76 6.40 6.33 -7.23
CA TRP A 76 5.25 7.13 -6.82
C TRP A 76 5.43 7.69 -5.41
N SER A 77 4.69 8.76 -5.13
CA SER A 77 4.50 9.20 -3.75
C SER A 77 3.42 8.38 -3.07
N ILE A 78 3.58 8.12 -1.78
CA ILE A 78 2.56 7.47 -0.96
C ILE A 78 1.81 8.50 -0.13
N LEU A 79 0.47 8.43 -0.16
CA LEU A 79 -0.40 9.22 0.69
C LEU A 79 -0.75 8.40 1.95
N THR A 80 -0.32 8.85 3.13
CA THR A 80 -0.54 8.09 4.37
C THR A 80 -0.50 8.98 5.61
N ARG A 81 -1.22 8.57 6.65
CA ARG A 81 -1.14 9.18 7.99
C ARG A 81 0.01 8.60 8.82
N ASP A 82 0.52 7.42 8.49
CA ASP A 82 1.63 6.76 9.20
C ASP A 82 2.96 6.96 8.48
N LYS A 83 3.50 8.18 8.54
CA LYS A 83 4.76 8.54 7.89
C LYS A 83 5.94 7.69 8.40
N GLY A 84 6.02 7.45 9.71
CA GLY A 84 7.15 6.77 10.35
C GLY A 84 7.33 5.32 9.89
N ARG A 85 6.22 4.60 9.68
CA ARG A 85 6.26 3.22 9.20
C ARG A 85 6.86 3.14 7.79
N TYR A 86 6.39 3.96 6.86
CA TYR A 86 6.87 3.89 5.48
C TYR A 86 8.33 4.33 5.35
N GLN A 87 8.75 5.38 6.04
CA GLN A 87 10.15 5.84 5.99
C GLN A 87 11.16 4.82 6.54
N SER A 88 10.75 3.98 7.50
CA SER A 88 11.62 2.95 8.08
C SER A 88 11.98 1.80 7.12
N TYR A 89 11.06 1.48 6.20
CA TYR A 89 11.22 0.37 5.26
C TYR A 89 11.50 0.83 3.82
N PHE A 90 11.06 2.04 3.47
CA PHE A 90 11.19 2.64 2.15
C PHE A 90 11.78 4.06 2.28
N PRO A 91 13.07 4.21 2.61
CA PRO A 91 13.66 5.50 2.94
C PRO A 91 13.68 6.50 1.77
N THR A 92 13.65 6.01 0.53
CA THR A 92 13.60 6.81 -0.70
C THR A 92 12.18 7.15 -1.13
N LEU A 93 11.16 6.58 -0.48
CA LEU A 93 9.77 6.79 -0.86
C LEU A 93 9.29 8.17 -0.41
N LYS A 94 8.77 8.96 -1.35
CA LYS A 94 8.19 10.26 -1.04
C LYS A 94 6.85 10.07 -0.32
N VAL A 95 6.76 10.56 0.91
CA VAL A 95 5.54 10.48 1.73
C VAL A 95 4.81 11.82 1.72
N ILE A 96 3.54 11.77 1.37
CA ILE A 96 2.58 12.87 1.52
C ILE A 96 1.71 12.52 2.73
N ALA A 97 1.74 13.35 3.76
CA ALA A 97 0.98 13.15 5.00
C ALA A 97 0.02 14.34 5.19
N PRO A 98 -1.30 14.11 5.10
CA PRO A 98 -2.32 15.12 5.38
C PRO A 98 -2.56 15.30 6.89
#